data_AF-A0A0P0V1Q3-F1
#
_entry.id   AF-A0A0P0V1Q3-F1
#
_cell.length_a   1.000
_cell.length_b   1.000
_cell.length_c   1.000
_cell.angle_alpha   90.00
_cell.angle_beta   90.00
_cell.angle_gamma   90.00
#
_symmetry.space_group_name_H-M   'P 1'
#
loop_
_entity.id
_entity.type
_entity.pdbx_description
1 polymer ?
#
loop_
_entity_poly.entity_id
_entity_poly.type
_entity_poly.pdbx_seq_one_letter_code
_entity_poly.pdbx_strand_id
1 'polypeptide(L)'
;MSSRRSLVVLRRRCDVVSHHHGGELTVWNPASGGRWVLPPHDHEVLDQSIVLLDVVNHHHHHHNGGAAAAAVTICSSSFKLLVAHLPAESSPRTLNVQVFSSDDGEWGPPLACAIPTDCELHSHAKPVVLRGAVHWLCLTHSRHRILVLKWPNRDAAAAAGAQATMASLMKLPPPCESGAYDTCLALSPSPSDGTGAGAATSLSVVVLVGDHIAVWVRAAAARWERRHVVREESIIAAWPMEGSSLGDGWLGRTRLGWFCEGSGALLLERDDDDGRRRPLVLDMGAMVVRKVDMDCREAEFVHYEVDLVSYMMFVMRAF
;
A
#
# COMPACT_ATOMS: atom_id res chain seq x y z
N MET A 1 -6.46 -7.81 16.90
CA MET A 1 -6.19 -7.00 15.70
C MET A 1 -6.86 -7.70 14.52
N SER A 2 -7.95 -7.13 13.99
CA SER A 2 -8.62 -7.68 12.80
C SER A 2 -7.66 -7.57 11.62
N SER A 3 -7.11 -8.68 11.16
CA SER A 3 -6.29 -8.71 9.95
C SER A 3 -7.21 -8.39 8.78
N ARG A 4 -7.31 -7.12 8.42
CA ARG A 4 -7.77 -6.68 7.09
C ARG A 4 -6.89 -7.23 5.96
N ARG A 5 -5.79 -7.92 6.28
CA ARG A 5 -4.54 -7.91 5.50
C ARG A 5 -4.15 -9.26 4.91
N SER A 6 -5.13 -10.14 4.68
CA SER A 6 -4.83 -11.41 4.03
C SER A 6 -4.90 -11.29 2.52
N LEU A 7 -5.72 -10.41 1.95
CA LEU A 7 -5.96 -10.43 0.51
C LEU A 7 -4.77 -9.88 -0.27
N VAL A 8 -4.35 -10.64 -1.27
CA VAL A 8 -3.32 -10.32 -2.25
C VAL A 8 -4.01 -10.02 -3.57
N VAL A 9 -3.74 -8.86 -4.13
CA VAL A 9 -4.10 -8.59 -5.52
C VAL A 9 -2.89 -8.98 -6.38
N LEU A 10 -3.15 -9.65 -7.48
CA LEU A 10 -2.15 -10.12 -8.43
C LEU A 10 -2.58 -9.61 -9.79
N ARG A 11 -1.65 -9.00 -10.52
CA ARG A 11 -1.86 -8.63 -11.92
C ARG A 11 -1.05 -9.57 -12.79
N ARG A 12 -1.70 -10.25 -13.73
CA ARG A 12 -0.99 -11.03 -14.74
C ARG A 12 -0.42 -10.08 -15.78
N ARG A 13 0.91 -10.05 -15.94
CA ARG A 13 1.53 -9.44 -17.13
C ARG A 13 1.32 -10.39 -18.30
N CYS A 14 0.65 -9.91 -19.35
CA CYS A 14 0.58 -10.62 -20.62
C CYS A 14 1.74 -10.14 -21.49
N ASP A 15 2.73 -11.00 -21.74
CA ASP A 15 3.85 -10.72 -22.66
C ASP A 15 3.42 -10.68 -24.14
N VAL A 16 2.16 -11.00 -24.42
CA VAL A 16 1.63 -11.00 -25.79
C VAL A 16 1.18 -9.58 -26.14
N VAL A 17 1.92 -8.97 -27.07
CA VAL A 17 1.83 -7.58 -27.61
C VAL A 17 0.46 -7.23 -28.25
N SER A 18 -0.60 -7.99 -28.02
CA SER A 18 -1.92 -7.77 -28.62
C SER A 18 -2.88 -7.06 -27.66
N HIS A 19 -2.88 -5.73 -27.70
CA HIS A 19 -4.03 -4.80 -27.51
C HIS A 19 -5.08 -5.01 -26.41
N HIS A 20 -4.85 -5.88 -25.42
CA HIS A 20 -5.75 -6.00 -24.26
C HIS A 20 -5.17 -5.18 -23.10
N HIS A 21 -5.41 -3.87 -23.22
CA HIS A 21 -5.13 -2.85 -22.22
C HIS A 21 -5.91 -3.17 -20.93
N GLY A 22 -5.23 -3.73 -19.92
CA GLY A 22 -5.81 -4.14 -18.65
C GLY A 22 -5.48 -5.58 -18.33
N GLY A 23 -4.29 -5.84 -17.76
CA GLY A 23 -3.90 -7.18 -17.33
C GLY A 23 -4.94 -7.78 -16.37
N GLU A 24 -5.17 -9.10 -16.48
CA GLU A 24 -6.11 -9.83 -15.61
C GLU A 24 -5.75 -9.60 -14.14
N LEU A 25 -6.70 -9.08 -13.37
CA LEU A 25 -6.58 -8.93 -11.93
C LEU A 25 -7.16 -10.16 -11.24
N THR A 26 -6.38 -10.72 -10.34
CA THR A 26 -6.81 -11.77 -9.43
C THR A 26 -6.66 -11.28 -8.01
N VAL A 27 -7.70 -11.40 -7.18
CA VAL A 27 -7.59 -11.27 -5.73
C VAL A 27 -7.50 -12.66 -5.13
N TRP A 28 -6.61 -12.86 -4.16
CA TRP A 28 -6.33 -14.15 -3.54
C TRP A 28 -6.23 -14.01 -2.03
N ASN A 29 -6.81 -14.94 -1.29
CA ASN A 29 -6.67 -15.05 0.15
C ASN A 29 -5.72 -16.22 0.47
N PRO A 30 -4.48 -15.97 0.90
CA PRO A 30 -3.49 -16.99 1.21
C PRO A 30 -3.90 -17.84 2.43
N ALA A 31 -4.68 -17.27 3.35
CA ALA A 31 -5.10 -17.97 4.55
C ALA A 31 -6.20 -19.01 4.28
N SER A 32 -7.12 -18.71 3.34
CA SER A 32 -8.21 -19.63 2.97
C SER A 32 -7.99 -20.36 1.64
N GLY A 33 -7.01 -19.93 0.84
CA GLY A 33 -6.82 -20.35 -0.55
C GLY A 33 -7.84 -19.76 -1.53
N GLY A 34 -8.81 -18.97 -1.07
CA GLY A 34 -9.87 -18.38 -1.89
C GLY A 34 -9.31 -17.47 -2.99
N ARG A 35 -9.84 -17.56 -4.21
CA ARG A 35 -9.37 -16.81 -5.37
C ARG A 35 -10.55 -16.21 -6.14
N TRP A 36 -10.41 -14.96 -6.54
CA TRP A 36 -11.37 -14.22 -7.36
C TRP A 36 -10.64 -13.68 -8.58
N VAL A 37 -11.04 -14.10 -9.78
CA VAL A 37 -10.58 -13.47 -11.03
C VAL A 37 -11.58 -12.37 -11.35
N LEU A 38 -11.09 -11.14 -11.45
CA LEU A 38 -11.95 -9.98 -11.66
C LEU A 38 -12.29 -9.86 -13.15
N PRO A 39 -13.49 -9.35 -13.48
CA PRO A 39 -13.83 -8.99 -14.86
C PRO A 39 -12.81 -7.99 -15.43
N PRO A 40 -12.59 -7.97 -16.75
CA PRO A 40 -11.76 -6.97 -17.40
C PRO A 40 -12.17 -5.54 -17.00
N HIS A 41 -11.18 -4.67 -16.88
CA HIS A 41 -11.38 -3.26 -16.60
C HIS A 41 -11.11 -2.46 -17.89
N ASP A 42 -11.95 -1.45 -18.19
CA ASP A 42 -11.93 -0.72 -19.47
C ASP A 42 -10.66 0.12 -19.69
N HIS A 43 -9.89 0.35 -18.62
CA HIS A 43 -8.63 1.08 -18.66
C HIS A 43 -7.48 0.22 -18.19
N GLU A 44 -6.28 0.55 -18.69
CA GLU A 44 -5.04 0.00 -18.17
C GLU A 44 -4.94 0.26 -16.66
N VAL A 45 -4.79 -0.83 -15.91
CA VAL A 45 -4.70 -0.78 -14.46
C VAL A 45 -3.23 -0.77 -14.06
N LEU A 46 -2.78 0.34 -13.50
CA LEU A 46 -1.40 0.54 -13.02
C LEU A 46 -1.29 0.19 -11.53
N ASP A 47 -0.09 -0.16 -11.06
CA ASP A 47 0.05 -0.74 -9.72
C ASP A 47 -0.24 0.26 -8.59
N GLN A 48 0.13 1.53 -8.79
CA GLN A 48 -0.17 2.64 -7.88
C GLN A 48 -1.66 3.00 -7.83
N SER A 49 -2.48 2.40 -8.68
CA SER A 49 -3.86 2.79 -8.94
C SER A 49 -4.88 1.86 -8.24
N ILE A 50 -4.45 0.68 -7.81
CA ILE A 50 -5.29 -0.33 -7.17
C ILE A 50 -5.25 -0.18 -5.65
N VAL A 51 -6.42 -0.21 -5.01
CA VAL A 51 -6.58 0.00 -3.56
C VAL A 51 -7.64 -0.93 -2.99
N LEU A 52 -7.30 -1.68 -1.94
CA LEU A 52 -8.28 -2.46 -1.20
C LEU A 52 -8.98 -1.56 -0.17
N LEU A 53 -10.29 -1.34 -0.33
CA LEU A 53 -11.03 -0.39 0.49
C LEU A 53 -11.58 -1.01 1.78
N ASP A 54 -12.13 -2.22 1.65
CA ASP A 54 -12.82 -2.92 2.71
C ASP A 54 -12.58 -4.42 2.59
N VAL A 55 -12.40 -5.09 3.73
CA VAL A 55 -12.24 -6.54 3.84
C VAL A 55 -13.01 -6.96 5.09
N VAL A 56 -14.16 -7.59 4.87
CA VAL A 56 -14.99 -8.14 5.94
C VAL A 56 -14.78 -9.65 5.95
N ASN A 57 -14.11 -10.15 6.98
CA ASN A 57 -13.99 -11.59 7.21
C ASN A 57 -15.26 -12.08 7.92
N HIS A 58 -16.10 -12.86 7.25
CA HIS A 58 -17.18 -13.57 7.91
C HIS A 58 -16.67 -14.89 8.49
N HIS A 59 -16.64 -14.98 9.82
CA HIS A 59 -16.47 -16.26 10.50
C HIS A 59 -17.81 -17.00 10.51
N HIS A 60 -18.01 -17.93 9.59
CA HIS A 60 -19.13 -18.88 9.70
C HIS A 60 -18.83 -19.85 10.85
N HIS A 61 -19.34 -19.56 12.05
CA HIS A 61 -19.46 -20.58 13.09
C HIS A 61 -20.44 -21.65 12.60
N HIS A 62 -19.92 -22.76 12.09
CA HIS A 62 -20.70 -23.99 11.94
C HIS A 62 -21.08 -24.49 13.34
N HIS A 63 -22.17 -23.96 13.89
CA HIS A 63 -22.89 -24.59 14.98
C HIS A 63 -23.69 -25.75 14.39
N ASN A 64 -23.09 -26.93 14.30
CA ASN A 64 -23.86 -28.16 14.35
C ASN A 64 -23.01 -29.27 14.96
N GLY A 65 -23.57 -29.88 16.02
CA GLY A 65 -22.88 -30.82 16.89
C GLY A 65 -22.38 -32.06 16.16
N GLY A 66 -21.28 -32.60 16.66
CA GLY A 66 -20.67 -33.81 16.14
C GLY A 66 -19.16 -33.70 16.24
N ALA A 67 -18.61 -34.32 17.27
CA ALA A 67 -17.17 -34.46 17.45
C ALA A 67 -16.53 -35.06 16.18
N ALA A 68 -15.31 -34.59 15.88
CA ALA A 68 -14.40 -35.12 14.85
C ALA A 68 -14.65 -34.70 13.40
N ALA A 69 -14.55 -33.40 13.13
CA ALA A 69 -13.72 -32.91 12.03
C ALA A 69 -13.29 -31.50 12.38
N ALA A 70 -11.99 -31.22 12.37
CA ALA A 70 -11.47 -29.86 12.36
C ALA A 70 -11.87 -29.22 11.02
N ALA A 71 -13.16 -28.88 10.90
CA ALA A 71 -13.76 -28.33 9.72
C ALA A 71 -13.18 -26.93 9.53
N VAL A 72 -12.31 -26.82 8.52
CA VAL A 72 -11.79 -25.57 7.97
C VAL A 72 -12.96 -24.60 7.88
N THR A 73 -12.97 -23.60 8.77
CA THR A 73 -13.92 -22.51 8.67
C THR A 73 -13.59 -21.79 7.38
N ILE A 74 -14.39 -22.02 6.33
CA ILE A 74 -14.24 -21.30 5.06
C ILE A 74 -14.68 -19.87 5.37
N CYS A 75 -13.73 -19.01 5.68
CA CYS A 75 -13.97 -17.58 5.79
C CYS A 75 -14.34 -17.08 4.38
N SER A 76 -15.62 -16.79 4.15
CA SER A 76 -15.99 -15.94 3.03
C SER A 76 -15.59 -14.52 3.42
N SER A 77 -14.54 -14.01 2.77
CA SER A 77 -14.16 -12.61 2.88
C SER A 77 -14.89 -11.84 1.80
N SER A 78 -15.74 -10.89 2.17
CA SER A 78 -16.18 -9.88 1.21
C SER A 78 -15.17 -8.75 1.17
N PHE A 79 -14.95 -8.18 -0.01
CA PHE A 79 -14.03 -7.09 -0.20
C PHE A 79 -14.46 -6.14 -1.30
N LYS A 80 -13.90 -4.93 -1.25
CA LYS A 80 -14.04 -3.92 -2.30
C LYS A 80 -12.67 -3.49 -2.79
N LEU A 81 -12.49 -3.52 -4.10
CA LEU A 81 -11.26 -3.11 -4.77
C LEU A 81 -11.53 -1.86 -5.60
N LEU A 82 -10.84 -0.77 -5.30
CA LEU A 82 -10.87 0.44 -6.09
C LEU A 82 -9.74 0.43 -7.11
N VAL A 83 -10.06 0.79 -8.34
CA VAL A 83 -9.09 1.15 -9.38
C VAL A 83 -9.24 2.63 -9.65
N ALA A 84 -8.15 3.36 -9.54
CA ALA A 84 -8.05 4.75 -9.94
C ALA A 84 -7.34 4.87 -11.30
N HIS A 85 -7.71 5.86 -12.07
CA HIS A 85 -7.02 6.23 -13.29
C HIS A 85 -6.98 7.76 -13.38
N LEU A 86 -5.80 8.29 -13.65
CA LEU A 86 -5.58 9.72 -13.79
C LEU A 86 -5.02 10.00 -15.19
N PRO A 87 -5.90 10.24 -16.19
CA PRO A 87 -5.47 10.38 -17.57
C PRO A 87 -4.50 11.56 -17.75
N ALA A 88 -3.42 11.32 -18.50
CA ALA A 88 -2.40 12.33 -18.82
C ALA A 88 -2.97 13.55 -19.57
N GLU A 89 -3.86 13.29 -20.51
CA GLU A 89 -4.33 14.27 -21.51
C GLU A 89 -5.66 14.95 -21.15
N SER A 90 -6.22 14.68 -19.96
CA SER A 90 -7.48 15.29 -19.54
C SER A 90 -7.24 16.64 -18.86
N SER A 91 -7.88 17.71 -19.36
CA SER A 91 -7.97 19.01 -18.69
C SER A 91 -9.44 19.43 -18.60
N PRO A 92 -9.97 19.75 -17.40
CA PRO A 92 -9.31 19.63 -16.09
C PRO A 92 -9.03 18.16 -15.74
N ARG A 93 -7.90 17.91 -15.07
CA ARG A 93 -7.53 16.56 -14.62
C ARG A 93 -8.63 16.00 -13.73
N THR A 94 -9.14 14.84 -14.13
CA THR A 94 -10.20 14.13 -13.44
C THR A 94 -9.66 12.78 -12.97
N LEU A 95 -9.78 12.50 -11.68
CA LEU A 95 -9.52 11.16 -11.15
C LEU A 95 -10.74 10.30 -11.47
N ASN A 96 -10.59 9.37 -12.40
CA ASN A 96 -11.61 8.38 -12.69
C ASN A 96 -11.40 7.20 -11.74
N VAL A 97 -12.45 6.78 -11.04
CA VAL A 97 -12.39 5.63 -10.14
C VAL A 97 -13.53 4.67 -10.40
N GLN A 98 -13.25 3.39 -10.27
CA GLN A 98 -14.25 2.33 -10.33
C GLN A 98 -14.00 1.35 -9.19
N VAL A 99 -15.05 0.75 -8.65
CA VAL A 99 -14.95 -0.16 -7.51
C VAL A 99 -15.55 -1.50 -7.88
N PHE A 100 -14.75 -2.55 -7.78
CA PHE A 100 -15.21 -3.93 -7.80
C PHE A 100 -15.73 -4.33 -6.42
N SER A 101 -16.84 -5.06 -6.40
CA SER A 101 -17.46 -5.63 -5.21
C SER A 101 -17.44 -7.15 -5.31
N SER A 102 -16.83 -7.84 -4.35
CA SER A 102 -16.84 -9.32 -4.35
C SER A 102 -18.23 -9.91 -4.13
N ASP A 103 -19.12 -9.17 -3.49
CA ASP A 103 -20.50 -9.60 -3.21
C ASP A 103 -21.35 -9.58 -4.48
N ASP A 104 -21.14 -8.58 -5.32
CA ASP A 104 -21.84 -8.42 -6.59
C ASP A 104 -21.12 -9.13 -7.75
N GLY A 105 -19.82 -9.42 -7.59
CA GLY A 105 -18.99 -10.04 -8.62
C GLY A 105 -18.69 -9.13 -9.82
N GLU A 106 -18.96 -7.83 -9.71
CA GLU A 106 -18.91 -6.88 -10.82
C GLU A 106 -18.28 -5.55 -10.43
N TRP A 107 -17.85 -4.80 -11.45
CA TRP A 107 -17.45 -3.40 -11.31
C TRP A 107 -18.68 -2.52 -11.17
N GLY A 108 -18.68 -1.63 -10.18
CA GLY A 108 -19.67 -0.57 -10.06
C GLY A 108 -19.54 0.49 -11.16
N PRO A 109 -20.42 1.50 -11.19
CA PRO A 109 -20.35 2.57 -12.18
C PRO A 109 -19.04 3.37 -12.01
N PRO A 110 -18.43 3.83 -13.12
CA PRO A 110 -17.28 4.72 -13.05
C PRO A 110 -17.66 6.07 -12.45
N LEU A 111 -16.78 6.63 -11.64
CA LEU A 111 -16.94 7.93 -10.99
C LEU A 111 -15.82 8.87 -11.42
N ALA A 112 -16.20 10.03 -11.92
CA ALA A 112 -15.30 11.09 -12.34
C ALA A 112 -15.17 12.14 -11.22
N CYS A 113 -13.99 12.28 -10.63
CA CYS A 113 -13.71 13.20 -9.53
C CYS A 113 -12.77 14.32 -10.00
N ALA A 114 -13.28 15.56 -10.08
CA ALA A 114 -12.45 16.72 -10.44
C ALA A 114 -11.33 16.94 -9.42
N ILE A 115 -10.10 17.12 -9.90
CA ILE A 115 -8.95 17.49 -9.07
C ILE A 115 -8.72 19.01 -9.18
N PRO A 116 -8.48 19.73 -8.08
CA PRO A 116 -8.30 21.19 -8.11
C PRO A 116 -7.12 21.69 -8.95
N THR A 117 -6.14 20.83 -9.22
CA THR A 117 -4.88 21.18 -9.89
C THR A 117 -4.32 19.94 -10.55
N ASP A 118 -3.66 20.11 -11.68
CA ASP A 118 -3.05 18.99 -12.38
C ASP A 118 -1.99 18.30 -11.51
N CYS A 119 -2.08 16.97 -11.46
CA CYS A 119 -1.13 16.13 -10.77
C CYS A 119 -0.95 14.78 -11.48
N GLU A 120 0.12 14.09 -11.12
CA GLU A 120 0.44 12.74 -11.59
C GLU A 120 0.73 11.86 -10.39
N LEU A 121 0.20 10.64 -10.39
CA LEU A 121 0.43 9.69 -9.30
C LEU A 121 1.87 9.16 -9.37
N HIS A 122 2.52 9.04 -8.22
CA HIS A 122 3.84 8.40 -8.14
C HIS A 122 3.73 6.92 -8.51
N SER A 123 4.45 6.49 -9.55
CA SER A 123 4.39 5.12 -10.09
C SER A 123 4.81 4.04 -9.10
N HIS A 124 5.70 4.37 -8.17
CA HIS A 124 6.28 3.43 -7.20
C HIS A 124 5.72 3.57 -5.78
N ALA A 125 4.91 4.61 -5.53
CA ALA A 125 4.37 4.87 -4.20
C ALA A 125 3.02 4.18 -4.03
N LYS A 126 2.93 3.29 -3.05
CA LYS A 126 1.66 2.66 -2.70
C LYS A 126 0.70 3.65 -2.03
N PRO A 127 -0.58 3.65 -2.40
CA PRO A 127 -1.60 4.39 -1.66
C PRO A 127 -1.86 3.79 -0.28
N VAL A 128 -2.41 4.61 0.61
CA VAL A 128 -2.85 4.18 1.95
C VAL A 128 -4.31 4.57 2.19
N VAL A 129 -5.05 3.69 2.84
CA VAL A 129 -6.46 3.91 3.19
C VAL A 129 -6.56 4.26 4.67
N LEU A 130 -6.97 5.49 4.95
CA LEU A 130 -7.16 5.99 6.31
C LEU A 130 -8.55 6.60 6.46
N ARG A 131 -9.34 6.06 7.39
CA ARG A 131 -10.65 6.61 7.79
C ARG A 131 -11.58 6.86 6.60
N GLY A 132 -11.67 5.88 5.69
CA GLY A 132 -12.52 5.96 4.50
C GLY A 132 -12.01 6.89 3.40
N ALA A 133 -10.77 7.36 3.50
CA ALA A 133 -10.11 8.13 2.45
C ALA A 133 -8.87 7.41 1.95
N VAL A 134 -8.69 7.46 0.64
CA VAL A 134 -7.51 6.93 -0.04
C VAL A 134 -6.53 8.07 -0.28
N HIS A 135 -5.26 7.81 0.00
CA HIS A 135 -4.19 8.79 -0.08
C HIS A 135 -3.12 8.28 -1.03
N TRP A 136 -2.80 9.05 -2.06
CA TRP A 136 -1.70 8.77 -2.99
C TRP A 136 -0.65 9.85 -2.90
N LEU A 137 0.63 9.49 -3.01
CA LEU A 137 1.63 10.48 -3.38
C LEU A 137 1.41 10.89 -4.83
N CYS A 138 1.43 12.20 -5.06
CA CYS A 138 1.37 12.75 -6.40
C CYS A 138 2.37 13.89 -6.58
N LEU A 139 2.76 14.14 -7.82
CA LEU A 139 3.51 15.31 -8.23
C LEU A 139 2.56 16.32 -8.87
N THR A 140 2.58 17.55 -8.38
CA THR A 140 1.99 18.70 -9.08
C THR A 140 3.12 19.46 -9.80
N HIS A 141 2.79 20.43 -10.65
CA HIS A 141 3.75 21.23 -11.43
C HIS A 141 5.03 21.68 -10.70
N SER A 142 4.98 21.94 -9.40
CA SER A 142 6.15 22.43 -8.66
C SER A 142 6.49 21.66 -7.39
N ARG A 143 5.61 20.76 -6.93
CA ARG A 143 5.72 20.18 -5.60
C ARG A 143 5.07 18.82 -5.50
N HIS A 144 5.64 17.98 -4.64
CA HIS A 144 5.01 16.74 -4.21
C HIS A 144 3.86 17.05 -3.25
N ARG A 145 2.77 16.29 -3.38
CA ARG A 145 1.53 16.43 -2.62
C ARG A 145 0.96 15.06 -2.32
N ILE A 146 -0.05 15.02 -1.46
CA ILE A 146 -0.90 13.85 -1.27
C ILE A 146 -2.24 14.14 -1.94
N LEU A 147 -2.62 13.34 -2.93
CA LEU A 147 -3.98 13.32 -3.46
C LEU A 147 -4.85 12.51 -2.52
N VAL A 148 -5.94 13.09 -2.06
CA VAL A 148 -6.87 12.48 -1.10
C VAL A 148 -8.22 12.33 -1.76
N LEU A 149 -8.68 11.10 -1.91
CA LEU A 149 -10.05 10.79 -2.31
C LEU A 149 -10.82 10.32 -1.09
N LYS A 150 -11.85 11.07 -0.70
CA LYS A 150 -12.80 10.61 0.31
C LYS A 150 -13.83 9.71 -0.36
N TRP A 151 -13.89 8.46 0.06
CA TRP A 151 -14.88 7.53 -0.44
C TRP A 151 -16.18 7.68 0.35
N PRO A 152 -17.31 8.05 -0.27
CA PRO A 152 -18.57 8.06 0.44
C PRO A 152 -18.99 6.62 0.74
N ASN A 153 -19.44 6.36 1.97
CA ASN A 153 -20.31 5.20 2.17
C ASN A 153 -21.56 5.42 1.28
N ARG A 154 -22.00 4.42 0.50
CA ARG A 154 -23.14 4.55 -0.43
C ARG A 154 -24.36 5.14 0.26
N ASP A 155 -24.58 4.78 1.53
CA ASP A 155 -25.66 5.29 2.37
C ASP A 155 -25.58 6.81 2.60
N ALA A 156 -24.37 7.35 2.71
CA ALA A 156 -24.13 8.78 2.92
C ALA A 156 -24.21 9.60 1.61
N ALA A 157 -23.78 9.03 0.48
CA ALA A 157 -23.88 9.69 -0.82
C ALA A 157 -25.33 9.91 -1.24
N ALA A 158 -26.21 8.92 -1.02
CA ALA A 158 -27.64 9.05 -1.31
C ALA A 158 -28.31 10.14 -0.47
N ALA A 159 -27.89 10.31 0.78
CA ALA A 159 -28.42 11.33 1.68
C ALA A 159 -27.92 12.76 1.36
N ALA A 160 -26.71 12.90 0.83
CA ALA A 160 -26.08 14.22 0.71
C ALA A 160 -26.53 15.03 -0.51
N GLY A 161 -27.18 14.43 -1.52
CA GLY A 161 -27.74 15.11 -2.70
C GLY A 161 -26.77 15.99 -3.50
N ALA A 162 -25.48 15.95 -3.16
CA ALA A 162 -24.47 16.88 -3.60
C ALA A 162 -23.29 16.08 -4.11
N GLN A 163 -22.88 16.44 -5.32
CA GLN A 163 -21.61 16.11 -5.96
C GLN A 163 -20.45 16.66 -5.09
N ALA A 164 -20.33 16.21 -3.85
CA ALA A 164 -19.34 16.69 -2.91
C ALA A 164 -17.98 16.40 -3.53
N THR A 165 -17.23 17.44 -3.87
CA THR A 165 -15.85 17.35 -4.35
C THR A 165 -15.08 16.32 -3.51
N MET A 166 -14.84 15.14 -4.08
CA MET A 166 -14.33 13.97 -3.36
C MET A 166 -12.80 13.96 -3.29
N ALA A 167 -12.16 14.56 -4.30
CA ALA A 167 -10.72 14.65 -4.44
C ALA A 167 -10.19 16.00 -3.92
N SER A 168 -9.10 15.97 -3.17
CA SER A 168 -8.42 17.16 -2.65
C SER A 168 -6.92 16.94 -2.57
N LEU A 169 -6.15 18.03 -2.48
CA LEU A 169 -4.70 17.96 -2.33
C LEU A 169 -4.29 18.35 -0.92
N MET A 170 -3.43 17.53 -0.32
CA MET A 170 -2.84 17.74 1.00
C MET A 170 -1.35 18.03 0.85
N LYS A 171 -0.85 18.97 1.64
CA LYS A 171 0.59 19.26 1.72
C LYS A 171 1.33 18.14 2.44
N LEU A 172 2.50 17.81 1.94
CA LEU A 172 3.47 16.96 2.62
C LEU A 172 4.20 17.72 3.73
N PRO A 173 4.98 17.05 4.59
CA PRO A 173 5.94 17.73 5.44
C PRO A 173 6.88 18.59 4.57
N PRO A 174 7.30 19.78 5.05
CA PRO A 174 8.11 20.72 4.25
C PRO A 174 9.32 20.12 3.52
N PRO A 175 10.18 19.26 4.13
CA PRO A 175 11.33 18.71 3.43
C PRO A 175 10.95 17.76 2.28
N CYS A 176 9.75 17.19 2.31
CA CYS A 176 9.27 16.22 1.32
C CYS A 176 8.61 16.89 0.11
N GLU A 177 8.21 18.17 0.22
CA GLU A 177 7.49 18.86 -0.85
C GLU A 177 8.35 19.10 -2.11
N SER A 178 9.68 19.12 -1.98
CA SER A 178 10.60 19.35 -3.10
C SER A 178 10.80 18.13 -4.00
N GLY A 179 10.52 16.92 -3.51
CA GLY A 179 10.88 15.70 -4.22
C GLY A 179 12.36 15.33 -4.16
N ALA A 180 13.16 16.03 -3.36
CA ALA A 180 14.59 15.76 -3.24
C ALA A 180 14.92 14.43 -2.53
N TYR A 181 13.93 13.78 -1.94
CA TYR A 181 14.08 12.61 -1.09
C TYR A 181 13.04 11.56 -1.45
N ASP A 182 13.45 10.29 -1.41
CA ASP A 182 12.52 9.19 -1.60
C ASP A 182 11.53 9.16 -0.44
N THR A 183 10.25 9.04 -0.78
CA THR A 183 9.15 9.22 0.16
C THR A 183 8.07 8.17 -0.11
N CYS A 184 7.53 7.57 0.95
CA CYS A 184 6.36 6.70 0.86
C CYS A 184 5.33 7.02 1.96
N LEU A 185 4.08 6.61 1.74
CA LEU A 185 3.01 6.75 2.72
C LEU A 185 2.95 5.52 3.61
N ALA A 186 2.52 5.74 4.84
CA ALA A 186 2.36 4.71 5.85
C ALA A 186 1.21 5.07 6.79
N LEU A 187 0.77 4.09 7.58
CA LEU A 187 -0.12 4.31 8.71
C LEU A 187 0.64 4.01 10.01
N SER A 188 0.51 4.91 10.99
CA SER A 188 1.09 4.73 12.32
C SER A 188 0.00 4.69 13.38
N PRO A 189 0.22 4.00 14.51
CA PRO A 189 -0.62 4.20 15.68
C PRO A 189 -0.52 5.67 16.13
N SER A 190 -1.68 6.28 16.39
CA SER A 190 -1.79 7.57 17.07
C SER A 190 -1.35 7.37 18.51
N PRO A 191 -0.72 8.37 19.13
CA PRO A 191 -0.62 8.39 20.57
C PRO A 191 -2.04 8.27 21.14
N SER A 192 -2.26 7.27 21.99
CA SER A 192 -3.48 7.20 22.78
C SER A 192 -3.41 8.33 23.80
N ASP A 193 -4.32 9.30 23.73
CA ASP A 193 -4.46 10.32 24.78
C ASP A 193 -5.11 9.71 26.03
N GLY A 194 -4.62 8.57 26.52
CA GLY A 194 -5.05 7.89 27.76
C GLY A 194 -6.53 7.48 27.85
N THR A 195 -7.40 7.96 26.97
CA THR A 195 -8.81 7.61 26.90
C THR A 195 -8.90 6.36 26.07
N GLY A 196 -9.39 5.26 26.66
CA GLY A 196 -9.51 3.92 26.04
C GLY A 196 -10.38 3.82 24.77
N ALA A 197 -10.63 4.91 24.07
CA ALA A 197 -11.07 4.88 22.67
C ALA A 197 -9.88 4.36 21.84
N GLY A 198 -10.10 3.22 21.17
CA GLY A 198 -9.05 2.44 20.50
C GLY A 198 -8.03 3.28 19.75
N ALA A 199 -6.75 2.90 19.85
CA ALA A 199 -5.61 3.61 19.29
C ALA A 199 -5.94 4.14 17.88
N ALA A 200 -6.18 5.44 17.78
CA ALA A 200 -6.53 6.04 16.50
C ALA A 200 -5.39 5.78 15.51
N THR A 201 -5.66 5.56 14.23
CA THR A 201 -4.57 5.47 13.23
C THR A 201 -4.29 6.86 12.69
N SER A 202 -3.00 7.19 12.51
CA SER A 202 -2.53 8.45 11.95
C SER A 202 -1.87 8.22 10.59
N LEU A 203 -1.95 9.23 9.72
CA LEU A 203 -1.25 9.22 8.45
C LEU A 203 0.23 9.49 8.70
N SER A 204 1.10 8.72 8.05
CA SER A 204 2.54 8.88 8.14
C SER A 204 3.17 9.05 6.77
N VAL A 205 4.26 9.80 6.75
CA VAL A 205 5.15 9.96 5.62
C VAL A 205 6.52 9.49 6.08
N VAL A 206 7.02 8.44 5.45
CA VAL A 206 8.38 7.93 5.66
C VAL A 206 9.25 8.50 4.57
N VAL A 207 10.41 9.02 4.96
CA VAL A 207 11.31 9.74 4.06
C VAL A 207 12.71 9.23 4.27
N LEU A 208 13.39 8.87 3.19
CA LEU A 208 14.81 8.53 3.20
C LEU A 208 15.63 9.76 2.83
N VAL A 209 16.37 10.29 3.80
CA VAL A 209 17.14 11.53 3.70
C VAL A 209 18.63 11.20 3.77
N GLY A 210 19.19 10.67 2.68
CA GLY A 210 20.61 10.32 2.59
C GLY A 210 21.04 9.30 3.65
N ASP A 211 21.42 9.77 4.84
CA ASP A 211 21.99 9.00 5.96
C ASP A 211 20.97 8.59 7.03
N HIS A 212 19.69 8.96 6.91
CA HIS A 212 18.67 8.60 7.90
C HIS A 212 17.27 8.45 7.30
N ILE A 213 16.42 7.75 8.02
CA ILE A 213 14.98 7.66 7.74
C ILE A 213 14.24 8.55 8.74
N ALA A 214 13.46 9.49 8.23
CA ALA A 214 12.58 10.32 9.03
C ALA A 214 11.12 9.88 8.87
N VAL A 215 10.40 9.75 9.98
CA VAL A 215 8.96 9.46 10.00
C VAL A 215 8.21 10.68 10.50
N TRP A 216 7.41 11.25 9.62
CA TRP A 216 6.50 12.34 9.93
C TRP A 216 5.09 11.79 10.11
N VAL A 217 4.40 12.22 11.16
CA VAL A 217 3.07 11.76 11.50
C VAL A 217 2.11 12.93 11.52
N ARG A 218 0.88 12.68 11.08
CA ARG A 218 -0.22 13.63 11.14
C ARG A 218 -1.47 12.95 11.70
N ALA A 219 -1.87 13.39 12.89
CA ALA A 219 -3.15 13.00 13.47
C ALA A 219 -4.27 13.90 12.91
N ALA A 220 -5.18 13.33 12.11
CA ALA A 220 -6.33 14.05 11.56
C ALA A 220 -5.94 15.37 10.84
N ALA A 221 -6.57 16.49 11.21
CA ALA A 221 -6.30 17.81 10.65
C ALA A 221 -5.06 18.51 11.26
N ALA A 222 -4.33 17.88 12.18
CA ALA A 222 -3.15 18.46 12.84
C ALA A 222 -2.03 18.82 11.85
N ARG A 223 -1.01 19.51 12.32
CA ARG A 223 0.23 19.71 11.56
C ARG A 223 1.03 18.41 11.44
N TRP A 224 1.94 18.37 10.48
CA TRP A 224 2.95 17.30 10.42
C TRP A 224 3.94 17.44 11.58
N GLU A 225 4.22 16.34 12.26
CA GLU A 225 5.20 16.28 13.34
C GLU A 225 6.22 15.18 13.06
N ARG A 226 7.51 15.54 13.11
CA ARG A 226 8.58 14.56 12.97
C ARG A 226 8.65 13.74 14.24
N ARG A 227 8.24 12.47 14.16
CA ARG A 227 8.07 11.61 15.33
C ARG A 227 9.27 10.70 15.55
N HIS A 228 9.85 10.19 14.47
CA HIS A 228 11.00 9.29 14.55
C HIS A 228 12.07 9.72 13.55
N VAL A 229 13.32 9.53 13.95
CA VAL A 229 14.51 9.64 13.11
C VAL A 229 15.32 8.39 13.39
N VAL A 230 15.39 7.49 12.40
CA VAL A 230 16.16 6.25 12.45
C VAL A 230 17.44 6.50 11.68
N ARG A 231 18.57 6.47 12.38
CA ARG A 231 19.87 6.67 11.75
C ARG A 231 20.51 5.34 11.40
N GLU A 232 21.43 5.37 10.44
CA GLU A 232 22.13 4.20 9.96
C GLU A 232 22.74 3.35 11.09
N GLU A 233 23.38 3.99 12.07
CA GLU A 233 24.05 3.32 13.20
C GLU A 233 23.10 2.58 14.15
N SER A 234 21.80 2.89 14.09
CA SER A 234 20.78 2.22 14.89
C SER A 234 20.21 0.96 14.22
N ILE A 235 20.54 0.74 12.94
CA ILE A 235 19.99 -0.37 12.16
C ILE A 235 20.94 -1.57 12.22
N ILE A 236 20.45 -2.66 12.80
CA ILE A 236 21.20 -3.90 12.96
C ILE A 236 21.10 -4.74 11.70
N ALA A 237 22.27 -4.97 11.14
CA ALA A 237 22.61 -6.04 10.23
C ALA A 237 22.28 -7.45 10.78
N ALA A 238 21.22 -8.11 10.32
CA ALA A 238 20.95 -9.51 10.68
C ALA A 238 21.15 -10.45 9.48
N TRP A 239 22.38 -10.93 9.29
CA TRP A 239 22.67 -12.00 8.33
C TRP A 239 23.53 -13.10 8.96
N PRO A 240 23.30 -14.37 8.61
CA PRO A 240 24.16 -15.46 9.05
C PRO A 240 25.42 -15.65 8.18
N MET A 241 25.70 -14.80 7.18
CA MET A 241 26.91 -14.91 6.36
C MET A 241 27.99 -13.94 6.86
N GLU A 242 29.00 -14.51 7.53
CA GLU A 242 30.24 -13.84 7.90
C GLU A 242 30.82 -13.04 6.71
N GLY A 243 31.20 -11.79 6.95
CA GLY A 243 31.96 -10.97 6.00
C GLY A 243 31.16 -10.03 5.11
N SER A 244 29.83 -10.12 5.06
CA SER A 244 29.01 -9.13 4.34
C SER A 244 28.47 -8.04 5.28
N SER A 245 29.28 -7.00 5.54
CA SER A 245 28.76 -5.77 6.13
C SER A 245 27.98 -4.99 5.07
N LEU A 246 27.00 -4.16 5.48
CA LEU A 246 26.43 -3.18 4.55
C LEU A 246 27.50 -2.12 4.17
N GLY A 247 28.53 -1.95 4.98
CA GLY A 247 29.50 -0.87 4.87
C GLY A 247 28.90 0.46 5.33
N ASP A 248 29.76 1.38 5.74
CA ASP A 248 29.35 2.71 6.17
C ASP A 248 28.68 3.48 5.01
N GLY A 249 27.67 4.28 5.34
CA GLY A 249 26.92 5.08 4.39
C GLY A 249 26.02 4.24 3.46
N TRP A 250 25.67 3.02 3.85
CA TRP A 250 24.83 2.17 3.01
C TRP A 250 23.43 2.74 2.79
N LEU A 251 22.92 3.48 3.77
CA LEU A 251 21.59 4.06 3.69
C LEU A 251 21.54 5.14 2.58
N GLY A 252 22.67 5.82 2.34
CA GLY A 252 22.84 6.79 1.25
C GLY A 252 22.89 6.18 -0.16
N ARG A 253 23.07 4.85 -0.26
CA ARG A 253 23.01 4.07 -1.51
C ARG A 253 21.72 3.28 -1.66
N THR A 254 20.72 3.65 -0.88
CA THR A 254 19.45 2.94 -0.81
C THR A 254 18.33 3.84 -1.34
N ARG A 255 17.31 3.21 -1.90
CA ARG A 255 16.04 3.84 -2.29
C ARG A 255 14.92 3.32 -1.42
N LEU A 256 13.99 4.22 -1.09
CA LEU A 256 12.81 3.85 -0.34
C LEU A 256 11.75 3.28 -1.29
N GLY A 257 11.38 2.01 -1.10
CA GLY A 257 10.30 1.37 -1.84
C GLY A 257 8.94 1.73 -1.24
N TRP A 258 8.46 0.93 -0.28
CA TRP A 258 7.20 1.19 0.40
C TRP A 258 7.19 0.68 1.84
N PHE A 259 6.21 1.14 2.61
CA PHE A 259 5.93 0.66 3.96
C PHE A 259 4.91 -0.47 3.94
N CYS A 260 5.28 -1.60 4.53
CA CYS A 260 4.43 -2.77 4.66
C CYS A 260 3.65 -2.66 5.97
N GLU A 261 2.45 -2.10 5.91
CA GLU A 261 1.68 -1.83 7.12
C GLU A 261 1.43 -3.08 7.98
N GLY A 262 1.30 -4.25 7.33
CA GLY A 262 1.17 -5.58 7.93
C GLY A 262 2.24 -5.90 8.96
N SER A 263 3.49 -5.86 8.51
CA SER A 263 4.67 -6.20 9.31
C SER A 263 5.25 -5.01 10.08
N GLY A 264 4.90 -3.78 9.68
CA GLY A 264 5.62 -2.59 10.13
C GLY A 264 7.03 -2.48 9.52
N ALA A 265 7.30 -3.17 8.41
CA ALA A 265 8.60 -3.17 7.76
C ALA A 265 8.67 -2.20 6.58
N LEU A 266 9.86 -1.69 6.28
CA LEU A 266 10.17 -0.94 5.07
C LEU A 266 10.85 -1.85 4.05
N LEU A 267 10.35 -1.83 2.81
CA LEU A 267 11.10 -2.34 1.68
C LEU A 267 12.03 -1.24 1.17
N LEU A 268 13.29 -1.61 1.02
CA LEU A 268 14.38 -0.76 0.59
C LEU A 268 15.05 -1.44 -0.61
N GLU A 269 15.55 -0.65 -1.57
CA GLU A 269 16.36 -1.16 -2.68
C GLU A 269 17.75 -0.56 -2.58
N ARG A 270 18.76 -1.41 -2.37
CA ARG A 270 20.15 -0.96 -2.33
C ARG A 270 20.80 -1.13 -3.69
N ASP A 271 21.45 -0.09 -4.17
CA ASP A 271 22.38 -0.18 -5.29
C ASP A 271 23.69 -0.82 -4.76
N ASP A 272 24.02 -2.02 -5.25
CA ASP A 272 25.29 -2.69 -4.94
C ASP A 272 26.39 -2.28 -5.92
N ASP A 273 27.64 -2.52 -5.54
CA ASP A 273 28.81 -2.14 -6.33
C ASP A 273 28.89 -2.89 -7.68
N ASP A 274 28.18 -4.02 -7.82
CA ASP A 274 28.02 -4.76 -9.07
C ASP A 274 26.95 -4.16 -10.01
N GLY A 275 26.34 -3.04 -9.62
CA GLY A 275 25.27 -2.36 -10.35
C GLY A 275 23.91 -3.04 -10.24
N ARG A 276 23.79 -4.14 -9.47
CA ARG A 276 22.51 -4.78 -9.20
C ARG A 276 21.81 -4.07 -8.07
N ARG A 277 20.47 -4.01 -8.16
CA ARG A 277 19.64 -3.61 -7.03
C ARG A 277 19.29 -4.84 -6.22
N ARG A 278 19.46 -4.75 -4.90
CA ARG A 278 19.04 -5.82 -4.00
C ARG A 278 17.95 -5.35 -3.06
N PRO A 279 16.82 -6.08 -2.98
CA PRO A 279 15.78 -5.78 -2.01
C PRO A 279 16.29 -6.05 -0.58
N LEU A 280 16.09 -5.08 0.29
CA LEU A 280 16.33 -5.14 1.72
C LEU A 280 15.02 -4.90 2.45
N VAL A 281 14.87 -5.56 3.60
CA VAL A 281 13.72 -5.39 4.48
C VAL A 281 14.19 -4.90 5.81
N LEU A 282 13.76 -3.70 6.18
CA LEU A 282 14.00 -3.10 7.48
C LEU A 282 12.75 -3.28 8.36
N ASP A 283 12.85 -4.13 9.37
CA ASP A 283 11.87 -4.19 10.46
C ASP A 283 12.05 -2.95 11.35
N MET A 284 11.07 -2.05 11.33
CA MET A 284 11.11 -0.81 12.10
C MET A 284 10.86 -1.01 13.60
N GLY A 285 10.32 -2.16 14.01
CA GLY A 285 10.11 -2.50 15.42
C GLY A 285 11.39 -3.04 16.06
N ALA A 286 12.08 -3.94 15.36
CA ALA A 286 13.34 -4.51 15.82
C ALA A 286 14.57 -3.65 15.43
N MET A 287 14.41 -2.70 14.52
CA MET A 287 15.50 -1.98 13.83
C MET A 287 16.50 -2.94 13.20
N VAL A 288 15.98 -4.01 12.58
CA VAL A 288 16.79 -5.06 11.97
C VAL A 288 16.59 -5.03 10.46
N VAL A 289 17.68 -4.96 9.71
CA VAL A 289 17.67 -5.07 8.25
C VAL A 289 18.12 -6.44 7.81
N ARG A 290 17.39 -7.02 6.85
CA ARG A 290 17.67 -8.32 6.24
C ARG A 290 17.73 -8.18 4.73
N LYS A 291 18.61 -8.97 4.11
CA LYS A 291 18.58 -9.16 2.65
C LYS A 291 17.41 -10.06 2.31
N VAL A 292 16.69 -9.70 1.26
CA VAL A 292 15.71 -10.59 0.66
C VAL A 292 16.42 -11.34 -0.44
N ASP A 293 16.55 -12.66 -0.27
CA ASP A 293 17.07 -13.53 -1.32
C ASP A 293 15.95 -13.79 -2.34
N MET A 294 15.67 -12.76 -3.13
CA MET A 294 14.74 -12.81 -4.24
C MET A 294 15.46 -12.35 -5.48
N ASP A 295 15.35 -13.14 -6.54
CA ASP A 295 15.75 -12.69 -7.86
C ASP A 295 14.81 -11.53 -8.23
N CYS A 296 15.36 -10.36 -8.56
CA CYS A 296 14.57 -9.12 -8.71
C CYS A 296 13.48 -9.22 -9.79
N ARG A 297 13.60 -10.21 -10.68
CA ARG A 297 12.59 -10.57 -11.67
C ARG A 297 11.30 -11.14 -11.05
N GLU A 298 11.38 -11.81 -9.90
CA GLU A 298 10.20 -12.32 -9.18
C GLU A 298 9.48 -11.23 -8.38
N ALA A 299 10.18 -10.13 -8.06
CA ALA A 299 9.57 -8.97 -7.43
C ALA A 299 8.54 -8.25 -8.32
N GLU A 300 8.45 -8.61 -9.61
CA GLU A 300 7.41 -8.11 -10.52
C GLU A 300 5.99 -8.57 -10.16
N PHE A 301 5.87 -9.65 -9.38
CA PHE A 301 4.63 -9.95 -8.67
C PHE A 301 4.57 -9.04 -7.45
N VAL A 302 4.17 -7.78 -7.63
CA VAL A 302 4.08 -6.81 -6.54
C VAL A 302 2.86 -7.12 -5.69
N HIS A 303 3.08 -7.75 -4.54
CA HIS A 303 2.01 -8.19 -3.64
C HIS A 303 1.30 -7.00 -2.98
N TYR A 304 -0.02 -6.94 -3.15
CA TYR A 304 -0.87 -5.97 -2.47
C TYR A 304 -1.15 -6.47 -1.05
N GLU A 305 -0.98 -5.58 -0.07
CA GLU A 305 -1.32 -5.77 1.35
C GLU A 305 -0.86 -7.06 2.04
N VAL A 306 0.17 -7.74 1.55
CA VAL A 306 0.77 -8.83 2.30
C VAL A 306 1.60 -8.25 3.45
N ASP A 307 1.38 -8.76 4.66
CA ASP A 307 2.41 -8.75 5.69
C ASP A 307 3.68 -9.35 5.07
N LEU A 308 4.70 -8.54 4.81
CA LEU A 308 5.88 -8.95 4.04
C LEU A 308 6.52 -10.22 4.59
N VAL A 309 6.38 -10.47 5.90
CA VAL A 309 6.80 -11.71 6.55
C VAL A 309 6.00 -12.91 6.03
N SER A 310 4.68 -12.82 5.94
CA SER A 310 3.81 -13.84 5.32
C SER A 310 4.20 -14.11 3.85
N TYR A 311 4.58 -13.08 3.10
CA TYR A 311 5.07 -13.25 1.72
C TYR A 311 6.44 -13.93 1.67
N MET A 312 7.41 -13.45 2.46
CA MET A 312 8.74 -14.05 2.58
C MET A 312 8.61 -15.52 3.01
N MET A 313 7.72 -15.85 3.93
CA MET A 313 7.46 -17.22 4.36
C MET A 313 6.85 -18.09 3.24
N PHE A 314 6.13 -17.50 2.28
CA PHE A 314 5.53 -18.22 1.17
C PHE A 314 6.50 -18.44 0.01
N VAL A 315 7.19 -17.39 -0.46
CA VAL A 315 8.15 -17.50 -1.57
C VAL A 315 9.42 -18.21 -1.13
N MET A 316 9.93 -17.94 0.08
CA MET A 316 11.14 -18.60 0.56
C MET A 316 10.90 -20.03 1.04
N ARG A 317 9.68 -20.57 1.05
CA ARG A 317 9.46 -22.00 1.39
C ARG A 317 9.63 -22.97 0.22
N ALA A 318 10.20 -22.52 -0.90
CA ALA A 318 10.81 -23.44 -1.86
C ALA A 318 12.25 -23.86 -1.47
N PHE A 319 12.48 -24.15 -0.18
CA PHE A 319 13.63 -24.90 0.34
C PHE A 319 13.11 -26.16 1.05
#